data_AF-A0A1H8XXN3-F1
#
_entry.id   AF-A0A1H8XXN3-F1
#
_cell.length_a   1.000
_cell.length_b   1.000
_cell.length_c   1.000
_cell.angle_alpha   90.00
_cell.angle_beta   90.00
_cell.angle_gamma   90.00
#
_symmetry.space_group_name_H-M   'P 1'
#
loop_
_entity.id
_entity.type
_entity.pdbx_description
1 polymer ?
#
loop_
_entity_poly.entity_id
_entity_poly.type
_entity_poly.pdbx_seq_one_letter_code
_entity_poly.pdbx_strand_id
1 'polypeptide(L)'
;MAARLLARACLAAACLLSSSAARAERSLYGQQPKRDAIFVRVVNALDTEVSVTSDLLPPQTIGIRDETRVGSYLNLDRTDTPSLPLVVRAGGQEVRSTVGLSPATKVSLVVRREGEAIRVVAMASRYEMNQTRTSLSFVNAAPECGPASLRLEPASTVVFPDVAVDTERSRGVNPVSVQLSSGCREGRSTAAKPVQFEAGNAYSVWLVTLRSEPTLIVGSDALPAWKP
;
A
#
# COMPACT_ATOMS: atom_id res chain seq x y z
N MET A 1 54.26 26.15 48.56
CA MET A 1 52.97 26.62 48.01
C MET A 1 52.97 26.60 46.47
N ALA A 2 53.54 25.56 45.84
CA ALA A 2 53.61 25.41 44.37
C ALA A 2 52.89 24.14 43.86
N ALA A 3 52.63 23.16 44.73
CA ALA A 3 51.98 21.91 44.36
C ALA A 3 50.45 21.98 44.19
N ARG A 4 49.80 23.07 44.64
CA ARG A 4 48.33 23.24 44.53
C ARG A 4 47.87 23.93 43.24
N LEU A 5 48.79 24.50 42.46
CA LEU A 5 48.48 25.20 41.20
C LEU A 5 48.53 24.28 39.98
N LEU A 6 49.31 23.20 40.01
CA LEU A 6 49.37 22.20 38.93
C LEU A 6 48.15 21.27 38.89
N ALA A 7 47.50 21.00 40.03
CA ALA A 7 46.33 20.11 40.07
C ALA A 7 45.05 20.73 39.48
N ARG A 8 44.97 22.06 39.38
CA ARG A 8 43.80 22.77 38.83
C ARG A 8 43.84 22.95 37.31
N ALA A 9 45.03 22.88 36.70
CA ALA A 9 45.17 22.99 35.25
C ALA A 9 44.76 21.70 34.51
N CYS A 10 44.91 20.53 35.13
CA CYS A 10 44.52 19.26 34.50
C CYS A 10 43.01 18.99 34.53
N LEU A 11 42.24 19.57 35.46
CA LEU A 11 40.78 19.38 35.51
C LEU A 11 40.01 20.21 34.48
N ALA A 12 40.58 21.32 33.99
CA ALA A 12 39.90 22.18 33.01
C ALA A 12 40.03 21.67 31.57
N ALA A 13 41.08 20.89 31.25
CA ALA A 13 41.29 20.34 29.92
C ALA A 13 40.44 19.08 29.63
N ALA A 14 39.94 18.40 30.66
CA ALA A 14 39.13 17.18 30.50
C ALA A 14 37.66 17.46 30.13
N CYS A 15 37.14 18.67 30.37
CA CYS A 15 35.74 19.00 30.09
C CYS A 15 35.48 19.51 28.66
N LEU A 16 36.51 19.77 27.85
CA LEU A 16 36.37 20.32 26.49
C LEU A 16 36.39 19.25 25.38
N LEU A 17 36.56 17.97 25.73
CA LEU A 17 36.63 16.85 24.77
C LEU A 17 35.34 16.02 24.68
N SER A 18 34.27 16.39 25.39
CA SER A 18 33.03 15.60 25.47
C SER A 18 31.94 16.02 24.47
N SER A 19 32.19 17.00 23.60
CA SER A 19 31.14 17.64 22.78
C SER A 19 31.07 17.15 21.32
N SER A 20 31.20 15.84 21.07
CA SER A 20 31.00 15.30 19.72
C SER A 20 30.58 13.83 19.71
N ALA A 21 29.55 13.49 20.48
CA ALA A 21 28.86 12.21 20.32
C ALA A 21 27.34 12.33 20.54
N ALA A 22 26.70 13.34 19.96
CA ALA A 22 25.30 13.20 19.53
C ALA A 22 25.28 12.31 18.27
N ARG A 23 25.70 11.05 18.44
CA ARG A 23 25.50 10.02 17.43
C ARG A 23 23.99 9.82 17.35
N ALA A 24 23.45 10.12 16.17
CA ALA A 24 22.10 9.75 15.79
C ALA A 24 21.76 8.35 16.30
N GLU A 25 20.89 8.29 17.31
CA GLU A 25 20.17 7.07 17.63
C GLU A 25 19.32 6.75 16.39
N ARG A 26 19.89 5.92 15.51
CA ARG A 26 19.11 5.21 14.50
C ARG A 26 18.11 4.39 15.30
N SER A 27 16.90 4.93 15.45
CA SER A 27 15.79 4.21 16.04
C SER A 27 15.74 2.83 15.37
N LEU A 28 15.86 1.77 16.17
CA LEU A 28 15.81 0.37 15.72
C LEU A 28 14.52 0.07 14.94
N TYR A 29 13.52 0.91 15.14
CA TYR A 29 12.30 1.01 14.35
C TYR A 29 12.41 2.32 13.58
N GLY A 30 12.62 2.29 12.26
CA GLY A 30 12.69 3.51 11.44
C GLY A 30 11.54 4.49 11.73
N GLN A 31 11.70 5.77 11.39
CA GLN A 31 10.69 6.79 11.69
C GLN A 31 9.31 6.33 11.24
N GLN A 32 8.36 6.29 12.18
CA GLN A 32 7.00 5.90 11.91
C GLN A 32 6.24 7.08 11.27
N PRO A 33 5.30 6.80 10.35
CA PRO A 33 4.42 7.83 9.84
C PRO A 33 3.67 8.56 10.95
N LYS A 34 3.25 9.80 10.68
CA LYS A 34 2.31 10.51 11.56
C LYS A 34 1.05 9.66 11.77
N ARG A 35 0.47 9.75 12.97
CA ARG A 35 -0.71 8.96 13.36
C ARG A 35 -1.90 9.16 12.41
N ASP A 36 -2.03 10.35 11.86
CA ASP A 36 -3.10 10.78 10.96
C ASP A 36 -2.72 10.70 9.47
N ALA A 37 -1.54 10.16 9.14
CA ALA A 37 -1.06 10.05 7.77
C ALA A 37 -2.07 9.36 6.85
N ILE A 38 -2.15 9.86 5.61
CA ILE A 38 -3.01 9.33 4.57
C ILE A 38 -2.12 8.86 3.45
N PHE A 39 -2.24 7.59 3.07
CA PHE A 39 -1.47 7.01 1.98
C PHE A 39 -2.37 6.75 0.79
N VAL A 40 -1.94 7.14 -0.41
CA VAL A 40 -2.73 6.96 -1.63
C VAL A 40 -1.94 6.15 -2.64
N ARG A 41 -2.58 5.17 -3.27
CA ARG A 41 -2.03 4.48 -4.44
C ARG A 41 -3.06 4.38 -5.55
N VAL A 42 -2.61 4.08 -6.75
CA VAL A 42 -3.48 3.83 -7.90
C VAL A 42 -3.35 2.37 -8.32
N VAL A 43 -4.48 1.74 -8.66
CA VAL A 43 -4.56 0.37 -9.17
C VAL A 43 -5.18 0.42 -10.57
N ASN A 44 -4.48 -0.13 -11.56
CA ASN A 44 -4.91 -0.15 -12.95
C ASN A 44 -5.60 -1.48 -13.30
N ALA A 45 -6.92 -1.44 -13.43
CA ALA A 45 -7.77 -2.53 -13.92
C ALA A 45 -8.22 -2.31 -15.38
N LEU A 46 -7.45 -1.56 -16.17
CA LEU A 46 -7.68 -1.35 -17.61
C LEU A 46 -6.66 -2.11 -18.47
N ASP A 47 -6.93 -2.19 -19.76
CA ASP A 47 -6.01 -2.72 -20.78
C ASP A 47 -5.04 -1.65 -21.33
N THR A 48 -5.12 -0.42 -20.85
CA THR A 48 -4.24 0.70 -21.22
C THR A 48 -3.52 1.27 -19.99
N GLU A 49 -2.41 1.97 -20.20
CA GLU A 49 -1.77 2.73 -19.12
C GLU A 49 -2.70 3.81 -18.56
N VAL A 50 -2.58 4.05 -17.27
CA VAL A 50 -3.36 5.04 -16.53
C VAL A 50 -2.44 6.15 -16.06
N SER A 51 -2.71 7.39 -16.48
CA SER A 51 -2.08 8.59 -15.94
C SER A 51 -2.99 9.23 -14.90
N VAL A 52 -2.45 9.58 -13.74
CA VAL A 52 -3.17 10.27 -12.66
C VAL A 52 -2.39 11.51 -12.26
N THR A 53 -3.09 12.64 -12.21
CA THR A 53 -2.53 13.93 -11.75
C THR A 53 -3.44 14.57 -10.71
N SER A 54 -2.83 15.24 -9.74
CA SER A 54 -3.47 16.05 -8.71
C SER A 54 -2.51 17.15 -8.30
N ASP A 55 -3.02 18.28 -7.79
CA ASP A 55 -2.15 19.30 -7.20
C ASP A 55 -1.58 18.85 -5.84
N LEU A 56 -2.14 17.79 -5.25
CA LEU A 56 -1.75 17.26 -3.94
C LEU A 56 -0.83 16.03 -4.01
N LEU A 57 -0.61 15.47 -5.20
CA LEU A 57 0.21 14.28 -5.40
C LEU A 57 1.12 14.45 -6.63
N PRO A 58 2.34 13.89 -6.60
CA PRO A 58 3.15 13.84 -7.82
C PRO A 58 2.41 13.07 -8.93
N PRO A 59 2.56 13.47 -10.21
CA PRO A 59 2.00 12.73 -11.34
C PRO A 59 2.41 11.25 -11.30
N GLN A 60 1.47 10.37 -11.63
CA GLN A 60 1.68 8.92 -11.67
C GLN A 60 1.31 8.37 -13.05
N THR A 61 2.06 7.36 -13.50
CA THR A 61 1.69 6.51 -14.65
C THR A 61 1.73 5.06 -14.19
N ILE A 62 0.61 4.36 -14.29
CA ILE A 62 0.44 2.97 -13.85
C ILE A 62 0.34 2.07 -15.08
N GLY A 63 1.19 1.04 -15.12
CA GLY A 63 1.34 0.16 -16.27
C GLY A 63 0.25 -0.90 -16.37
N ILE A 64 0.38 -1.74 -17.40
CA ILE A 64 -0.58 -2.81 -17.74
C ILE A 64 -0.04 -4.23 -17.47
N ARG A 65 1.16 -4.35 -16.92
CA ARG A 65 1.76 -5.63 -16.54
C ARG A 65 1.43 -5.92 -15.08
N ASP A 66 1.32 -7.19 -14.70
CA ASP A 66 0.94 -7.57 -13.33
C ASP A 66 1.81 -6.86 -12.27
N GLU A 67 3.10 -6.71 -12.54
CA GLU A 67 4.08 -6.11 -11.63
C GLU A 67 3.95 -4.57 -11.52
N THR A 68 3.25 -3.92 -12.45
CA THR A 68 3.12 -2.46 -12.53
C THR A 68 1.68 -1.96 -12.49
N ARG A 69 0.70 -2.86 -12.34
CA ARG A 69 -0.72 -2.52 -12.21
C ARG A 69 -1.10 -2.01 -10.84
N VAL A 70 -0.38 -2.40 -9.79
CA VAL A 70 -0.56 -1.86 -8.44
C VAL A 70 0.56 -0.87 -8.17
N GLY A 71 0.23 0.42 -8.14
CA GLY A 71 1.18 1.46 -7.80
C GLY A 71 1.63 1.40 -6.34
N SER A 72 2.81 1.95 -6.06
CA SER A 72 3.30 2.18 -4.70
C SER A 72 2.43 3.19 -3.96
N TYR A 73 2.37 3.08 -2.64
CA TYR A 73 1.76 4.12 -1.82
C TYR A 73 2.60 5.40 -1.85
N LEU A 74 1.90 6.52 -2.01
CA LEU A 74 2.41 7.87 -1.81
C LEU A 74 1.86 8.42 -0.50
N ASN A 75 2.68 9.17 0.22
CA ASN A 75 2.20 9.93 1.36
C ASN A 75 1.47 11.18 0.86
N LEU A 76 0.30 11.46 1.42
CA LEU A 76 -0.35 12.75 1.27
C LEU A 76 0.15 13.64 2.41
N ASP A 77 0.97 14.64 2.09
CA ASP A 77 1.59 15.55 3.07
C ASP A 77 0.58 16.50 3.75
N ARG A 78 -0.73 16.28 3.53
CA ARG A 78 -1.85 17.08 4.02
C ARG A 78 -2.90 16.15 4.64
N THR A 79 -2.95 16.09 5.97
CA THR A 79 -3.93 15.27 6.72
C THR A 79 -5.21 16.02 7.06
N ASP A 80 -5.26 17.33 6.78
CA ASP A 80 -6.38 18.24 7.02
C ASP A 80 -7.34 18.36 5.82
N THR A 81 -7.00 17.74 4.69
CA THR A 81 -7.77 17.87 3.45
C THR A 81 -8.82 16.77 3.37
N PRO A 82 -10.13 17.10 3.31
CA PRO A 82 -11.21 16.11 3.38
C PRO A 82 -11.41 15.34 2.05
N SER A 83 -10.79 15.79 0.97
CA SER A 83 -10.97 15.20 -0.36
C SER A 83 -9.78 15.40 -1.28
N LEU A 84 -9.52 14.44 -2.15
CA LEU A 84 -8.46 14.48 -3.15
C LEU A 84 -9.07 14.66 -4.56
N PRO A 85 -8.90 15.84 -5.19
CA PRO A 85 -9.24 16.03 -6.59
C PRO A 85 -8.21 15.33 -7.49
N LEU A 86 -8.69 14.70 -8.55
CA LEU A 86 -7.92 13.87 -9.47
C LEU A 86 -8.33 14.16 -10.92
N VAL A 87 -7.34 14.16 -11.81
CA VAL A 87 -7.55 13.99 -13.25
C VAL A 87 -6.93 12.66 -13.65
N VAL A 88 -7.74 11.77 -14.21
CA VAL A 88 -7.33 10.43 -14.65
C VAL A 88 -7.47 10.34 -16.16
N ARG A 89 -6.42 9.88 -16.84
CA ARG A 89 -6.38 9.68 -18.29
C ARG A 89 -6.00 8.25 -18.63
N ALA A 90 -6.76 7.62 -19.51
CA ALA A 90 -6.48 6.27 -20.00
C ALA A 90 -7.22 6.04 -21.32
N GLY A 91 -6.58 5.36 -22.29
CA GLY A 91 -7.22 4.97 -23.55
C GLY A 91 -7.88 6.13 -24.33
N GLY A 92 -7.32 7.34 -24.26
CA GLY A 92 -7.89 8.54 -24.90
C GLY A 92 -9.05 9.20 -24.13
N GLN A 93 -9.48 8.64 -23.01
CA GLN A 93 -10.48 9.24 -22.13
C GLN A 93 -9.82 10.05 -21.02
N GLU A 94 -10.50 11.12 -20.58
CA GLU A 94 -10.14 11.92 -19.41
C GLU A 94 -11.36 11.99 -18.47
N VAL A 95 -11.14 11.70 -17.19
CA VAL A 95 -12.15 11.81 -16.14
C VAL A 95 -11.61 12.66 -14.99
N ARG A 96 -12.42 13.63 -14.55
CA ARG A 96 -12.19 14.37 -13.31
C ARG A 96 -12.97 13.68 -12.19
N SER A 97 -12.29 13.38 -11.09
CA SER A 97 -12.88 12.71 -9.93
C SER A 97 -12.46 13.40 -8.65
N THR A 98 -13.31 13.39 -7.64
CA THR A 98 -12.97 13.83 -6.28
C THR A 98 -13.26 12.69 -5.34
N VAL A 99 -12.27 12.26 -4.57
CA VAL A 99 -12.41 11.14 -3.63
C VAL A 99 -12.35 11.65 -2.19
N GLY A 100 -13.21 11.14 -1.33
CA GLY A 100 -13.18 11.45 0.10
C GLY A 100 -11.93 10.87 0.76
N LEU A 101 -11.36 11.62 1.70
CA LEU A 101 -10.21 11.21 2.49
C LEU A 101 -10.61 11.10 3.95
N SER A 102 -9.96 10.18 4.66
CA SER A 102 -10.09 10.05 6.10
C SER A 102 -8.70 9.92 6.73
N PRO A 103 -8.44 10.60 7.86
CA PRO A 103 -7.17 10.47 8.57
C PRO A 103 -6.83 9.02 8.92
N ALA A 104 -5.55 8.70 8.99
CA ALA A 104 -5.05 7.37 9.36
C ALA A 104 -5.55 6.23 8.44
N THR A 105 -5.64 6.49 7.13
CA THR A 105 -6.09 5.50 6.14
C THR A 105 -5.11 5.31 4.99
N LYS A 106 -5.14 4.12 4.41
CA LYS A 106 -4.64 3.81 3.08
C LYS A 106 -5.82 3.89 2.11
N VAL A 107 -5.68 4.63 1.04
CA VAL A 107 -6.68 4.77 -0.03
C VAL A 107 -6.09 4.18 -1.30
N SER A 108 -6.75 3.17 -1.84
CA SER A 108 -6.43 2.62 -3.16
C SER A 108 -7.45 3.13 -4.17
N LEU A 109 -6.97 3.79 -5.21
CA LEU A 109 -7.78 4.33 -6.30
C LEU A 109 -7.79 3.32 -7.44
N VAL A 110 -8.85 2.52 -7.52
CA VAL A 110 -9.03 1.55 -8.60
C VAL A 110 -9.57 2.27 -9.82
N VAL A 111 -8.80 2.24 -10.91
CA VAL A 111 -9.23 2.74 -12.22
C VAL A 111 -9.66 1.55 -13.06
N ARG A 112 -10.96 1.48 -13.38
CA ARG A 112 -11.58 0.35 -14.10
C ARG A 112 -12.61 0.85 -15.12
N ARG A 113 -13.06 -0.03 -16.03
CA ARG A 113 -14.18 0.27 -16.93
C ARG A 113 -15.51 0.14 -16.21
N GLU A 114 -16.45 0.99 -16.58
CA GLU A 114 -17.88 0.87 -16.29
C GLU A 114 -18.65 1.13 -17.60
N GLY A 115 -19.01 0.05 -18.28
CA GLY A 115 -19.39 0.11 -19.69
C GLY A 115 -18.22 0.64 -20.55
N GLU A 116 -18.51 1.64 -21.40
CA GLU A 116 -17.52 2.28 -22.27
C GLU A 116 -16.67 3.35 -21.55
N ALA A 117 -17.03 3.77 -20.34
CA ALA A 117 -16.35 4.83 -19.60
C ALA A 117 -15.31 4.26 -18.62
N ILE A 118 -14.23 5.02 -18.37
CA ILE A 118 -13.38 4.79 -17.21
C ILE A 118 -14.03 5.38 -15.94
N ARG A 119 -13.83 4.71 -14.81
CA ARG A 119 -14.23 5.18 -13.49
C ARG A 119 -13.11 5.01 -12.48
N VAL A 120 -13.07 5.92 -11.50
CA VAL A 120 -12.20 5.85 -10.32
C VAL A 120 -13.05 5.44 -9.11
N VAL A 121 -12.68 4.35 -8.45
CA VAL A 121 -13.30 3.86 -7.22
C VAL A 121 -12.28 3.92 -6.10
N ALA A 122 -12.60 4.64 -5.01
CA ALA A 122 -11.72 4.74 -3.85
C ALA A 122 -12.07 3.64 -2.85
N MET A 123 -11.05 2.88 -2.45
CA MET A 123 -11.14 1.85 -1.43
C MET A 123 -10.24 2.22 -0.26
N ALA A 124 -10.85 2.54 0.88
CA ALA A 124 -10.13 2.96 2.06
C ALA A 124 -10.01 1.82 3.08
N SER A 125 -8.82 1.61 3.61
CA SER A 125 -8.56 0.66 4.69
C SER A 125 -7.64 1.27 5.75
N ARG A 126 -7.72 0.75 6.97
CA ARG A 126 -6.76 1.09 8.03
C ARG A 126 -5.45 0.33 7.77
N TYR A 127 -4.33 0.90 8.18
CA TYR A 127 -3.07 0.17 8.20
C TYR A 127 -2.89 -0.47 9.58
N GLU A 128 -2.74 -1.80 9.61
CA GLU A 128 -2.34 -2.55 10.80
C GLU A 128 -1.02 -3.26 10.48
N MET A 129 0.03 -2.95 11.24
CA MET A 129 1.33 -3.60 11.08
C MET A 129 1.50 -4.69 12.14
N ASN A 130 1.80 -5.91 11.69
CA ASN A 130 2.24 -7.01 12.54
C ASN A 130 3.65 -7.41 12.09
N GLN A 131 4.63 -7.33 12.99
CA GLN A 131 6.03 -7.55 12.65
C GLN A 131 6.41 -9.04 12.49
N THR A 132 5.57 -9.97 12.96
CA THR A 132 5.91 -11.41 12.98
C THR A 132 5.20 -12.22 11.90
N ARG A 133 4.14 -11.65 11.29
CA ARG A 133 3.35 -12.31 10.24
C ARG A 133 3.36 -11.47 8.98
N THR A 134 3.12 -12.12 7.84
CA THR A 134 2.78 -11.38 6.63
C THR A 134 1.36 -10.87 6.77
N SER A 135 1.13 -9.57 6.52
CA SER A 135 -0.23 -9.03 6.40
C SER A 135 -0.72 -9.27 4.98
N LEU A 136 -1.82 -10.00 4.83
CA LEU A 136 -2.44 -10.26 3.54
C LEU A 136 -3.81 -9.57 3.50
N SER A 137 -4.06 -8.80 2.46
CA SER A 137 -5.38 -8.25 2.13
C SER A 137 -5.91 -8.90 0.86
N PHE A 138 -7.22 -9.17 0.81
CA PHE A 138 -7.93 -9.52 -0.42
C PHE A 138 -8.95 -8.43 -0.74
N VAL A 139 -8.91 -7.95 -1.97
CA VAL A 139 -9.75 -6.87 -2.47
C VAL A 139 -10.54 -7.36 -3.67
N ASN A 140 -11.87 -7.33 -3.57
CA ASN A 140 -12.72 -7.63 -4.71
C ASN A 140 -13.09 -6.33 -5.43
N ALA A 141 -12.39 -6.05 -6.53
CA ALA A 141 -12.61 -4.89 -7.38
C ALA A 141 -13.19 -5.26 -8.76
N ALA A 142 -13.68 -6.50 -8.91
CA ALA A 142 -14.33 -7.02 -10.12
C ALA A 142 -15.85 -6.89 -9.97
N PRO A 143 -16.50 -5.85 -10.53
CA PRO A 143 -17.90 -5.53 -10.25
C PRO A 143 -18.88 -6.61 -10.67
N GLU A 144 -18.54 -7.40 -11.69
CA GLU A 144 -19.35 -8.51 -12.17
C GLU A 144 -19.12 -9.80 -11.38
N CYS A 145 -18.09 -9.87 -10.54
CA CYS A 145 -17.81 -11.01 -9.68
C CYS A 145 -18.49 -10.76 -8.34
N GLY A 146 -19.55 -11.52 -8.02
CA GLY A 146 -20.24 -11.43 -6.73
C GLY A 146 -19.30 -11.69 -5.54
N PRO A 147 -19.83 -12.01 -4.34
CA PRO A 147 -18.97 -12.35 -3.21
C PRO A 147 -17.93 -13.39 -3.60
N ALA A 148 -16.65 -13.03 -3.45
CA ALA A 148 -15.52 -13.79 -3.94
C ALA A 148 -14.73 -14.37 -2.77
N SER A 149 -14.06 -15.49 -3.02
CA SER A 149 -13.22 -16.14 -2.00
C SER A 149 -11.79 -16.28 -2.47
N LEU A 150 -10.82 -15.95 -1.63
CA LEU A 150 -9.40 -16.23 -1.87
C LEU A 150 -8.99 -17.53 -1.19
N ARG A 151 -8.27 -18.39 -1.92
CA ARG A 151 -7.74 -19.67 -1.44
C ARG A 151 -6.23 -19.76 -1.65
N LEU A 152 -5.58 -20.56 -0.80
CA LEU A 152 -4.19 -21.02 -0.98
C LEU A 152 -4.20 -22.40 -1.61
N GLU A 153 -3.47 -22.55 -2.72
CA GLU A 153 -3.26 -23.81 -3.40
C GLU A 153 -1.93 -24.46 -3.00
N PRO A 154 -1.81 -25.81 -3.08
CA PRO A 154 -2.79 -26.77 -3.62
C PRO A 154 -3.80 -27.31 -2.59
N ALA A 155 -3.71 -26.89 -1.33
CA ALA A 155 -4.60 -27.38 -0.28
C ALA A 155 -6.04 -26.81 -0.36
N SER A 156 -6.31 -25.91 -1.31
CA SER A 156 -7.55 -25.17 -1.48
C SER A 156 -8.08 -24.53 -0.18
N THR A 157 -7.17 -24.11 0.71
CA THR A 157 -7.50 -23.52 2.01
C THR A 157 -8.10 -22.14 1.81
N VAL A 158 -9.36 -21.94 2.22
CA VAL A 158 -10.03 -20.64 2.16
C VAL A 158 -9.42 -19.67 3.18
N VAL A 159 -8.86 -18.57 2.69
CA VAL A 159 -8.26 -17.51 3.53
C VAL A 159 -9.29 -16.43 3.84
N PHE A 160 -10.04 -16.04 2.81
CA PHE A 160 -11.09 -15.03 2.88
C PHE A 160 -12.34 -15.57 2.18
N PRO A 161 -13.43 -15.83 2.92
CA PRO A 161 -14.73 -16.17 2.34
C PRO A 161 -15.56 -14.91 2.04
N ASP A 162 -16.42 -15.00 1.03
CA ASP A 162 -17.51 -14.05 0.71
C ASP A 162 -17.13 -12.56 0.77
N VAL A 163 -16.00 -12.18 0.16
CA VAL A 163 -15.59 -10.78 0.04
C VAL A 163 -16.43 -10.09 -1.03
N ALA A 164 -17.31 -9.20 -0.58
CA ALA A 164 -18.22 -8.44 -1.43
C ALA A 164 -17.46 -7.51 -2.40
N VAL A 165 -18.11 -7.19 -3.52
CA VAL A 165 -17.61 -6.20 -4.48
C VAL A 165 -17.31 -4.87 -3.78
N ASP A 166 -16.21 -4.24 -4.19
CA ASP A 166 -15.69 -2.98 -3.67
C ASP A 166 -15.41 -3.00 -2.17
N THR A 167 -15.03 -4.17 -1.63
CA THR A 167 -14.58 -4.33 -0.25
C THR A 167 -13.20 -4.97 -0.13
N GLU A 168 -12.55 -4.73 1.01
CA GLU A 168 -11.27 -5.32 1.40
C GLU A 168 -11.44 -6.14 2.68
N ARG A 169 -10.73 -7.27 2.78
CA ARG A 169 -10.56 -8.03 4.03
C ARG A 169 -9.09 -8.34 4.24
N SER A 170 -8.63 -8.23 5.48
CA SER A 170 -7.21 -8.39 5.82
C SER A 170 -7.02 -9.33 7.00
N ARG A 171 -5.90 -10.06 7.01
CA ARG A 171 -5.44 -10.85 8.16
C ARG A 171 -3.95 -11.15 8.06
N GLY A 172 -3.35 -11.48 9.21
CA GLY A 172 -2.04 -12.11 9.24
C GLY A 172 -2.08 -13.55 8.68
N VAL A 173 -1.11 -13.89 7.83
CA VAL A 173 -0.84 -15.24 7.32
C VAL A 173 0.61 -15.64 7.60
N ASN A 174 0.93 -16.93 7.44
CA ASN A 174 2.31 -17.38 7.58
C ASN A 174 3.10 -16.97 6.32
N PRO A 175 4.39 -16.61 6.46
CA PRO A 175 5.25 -16.30 5.32
C PRO A 175 5.63 -17.59 4.60
N VAL A 176 4.95 -17.89 3.49
CA VAL A 176 5.12 -19.13 2.72
C VAL A 176 5.11 -18.84 1.22
N SER A 177 5.69 -19.75 0.44
CA SER A 177 5.48 -19.80 -1.00
C SER A 177 4.15 -20.46 -1.30
N VAL A 178 3.26 -19.79 -2.01
CA VAL A 178 1.91 -20.31 -2.31
C VAL A 178 1.45 -19.86 -3.69
N GLN A 179 0.62 -20.67 -4.31
CA GLN A 179 -0.23 -20.21 -5.40
C GLN A 179 -1.57 -19.74 -4.82
N LEU A 180 -2.09 -18.66 -5.37
CA LEU A 180 -3.38 -18.08 -4.96
C LEU A 180 -4.41 -18.38 -6.03
N SER A 181 -5.59 -18.80 -5.61
CA SER A 181 -6.76 -18.91 -6.47
C SER A 181 -7.93 -18.11 -5.89
N SER A 182 -8.79 -17.63 -6.78
CA SER A 182 -10.03 -16.97 -6.39
C SER A 182 -11.17 -17.49 -7.25
N GLY A 183 -12.37 -17.51 -6.66
CA GLY A 183 -13.60 -17.87 -7.35
C GLY A 183 -14.71 -16.88 -7.02
N CYS A 184 -15.49 -16.55 -8.05
CA CYS A 184 -16.77 -15.86 -7.95
C CYS A 184 -17.87 -16.89 -7.68
N ARG A 185 -18.95 -16.49 -7.01
CA ARG A 185 -20.10 -17.36 -6.76
C ARG A 185 -20.73 -17.90 -8.07
N GLU A 186 -20.57 -17.19 -9.17
CA GLU A 186 -21.03 -17.58 -10.51
C GLU A 186 -20.15 -18.63 -11.20
N GLY A 187 -19.22 -19.28 -10.47
CA GLY A 187 -18.39 -20.38 -10.97
C GLY A 187 -17.16 -19.96 -11.77
N ARG A 188 -16.94 -18.66 -11.98
CA ARG A 188 -15.70 -18.14 -12.59
C ARG A 188 -14.56 -18.20 -11.59
N SER A 189 -13.40 -18.71 -12.01
CA SER A 189 -12.20 -18.80 -11.18
C SER A 189 -10.97 -18.30 -11.89
N THR A 190 -10.00 -17.82 -11.13
CA THR A 190 -8.70 -17.36 -11.61
C THR A 190 -7.62 -17.76 -10.62
N ALA A 191 -6.39 -17.94 -11.09
CA ALA A 191 -5.23 -18.16 -10.25
C ALA A 191 -4.13 -17.16 -10.59
N ALA A 192 -3.40 -16.70 -9.57
CA ALA A 192 -2.19 -15.93 -9.76
C ALA A 192 -1.01 -16.87 -10.06
N LYS A 193 0.09 -16.29 -10.56
CA LYS A 193 1.40 -16.95 -10.50
C LYS A 193 1.77 -17.23 -9.03
N PRO A 194 2.58 -18.26 -8.74
CA PRO A 194 3.11 -18.48 -7.40
C PRO A 194 3.78 -17.22 -6.84
N VAL A 195 3.53 -16.93 -5.57
CA VAL A 195 4.08 -15.77 -4.86
C VAL A 195 4.79 -16.24 -3.61
N GLN A 196 5.94 -15.63 -3.33
CA GLN A 196 6.64 -15.77 -2.07
C GLN A 196 6.24 -14.64 -1.12
N PHE A 197 5.63 -15.00 0.01
CA PHE A 197 5.37 -14.03 1.08
C PHE A 197 6.52 -13.96 2.07
N GLU A 198 6.85 -12.74 2.48
CA GLU A 198 7.90 -12.46 3.45
C GLU A 198 7.32 -11.98 4.78
N ALA A 199 7.98 -12.36 5.87
CA ALA A 199 7.58 -11.97 7.22
C ALA A 199 7.71 -10.45 7.40
N GLY A 200 6.77 -9.82 8.11
CA GLY A 200 6.77 -8.38 8.37
C GLY A 200 6.35 -7.51 7.18
N ASN A 201 6.21 -8.09 5.98
CA ASN A 201 5.71 -7.39 4.81
C ASN A 201 4.17 -7.46 4.73
N ALA A 202 3.60 -6.51 4.01
CA ALA A 202 2.18 -6.47 3.71
C ALA A 202 1.96 -6.60 2.20
N TYR A 203 0.96 -7.39 1.80
CA TYR A 203 0.59 -7.61 0.41
C TYR A 203 -0.92 -7.51 0.24
N SER A 204 -1.34 -7.01 -0.91
CA SER A 204 -2.74 -7.02 -1.34
C SER A 204 -2.90 -7.89 -2.57
N VAL A 205 -3.95 -8.72 -2.55
CA VAL A 205 -4.38 -9.54 -3.67
C VAL A 205 -5.65 -8.92 -4.22
N TRP A 206 -5.58 -8.48 -5.47
CA TRP A 206 -6.62 -7.77 -6.16
C TRP A 206 -7.32 -8.72 -7.12
N LEU A 207 -8.62 -8.94 -6.93
CA LEU A 207 -9.47 -9.50 -7.96
C LEU A 207 -10.02 -8.35 -8.80
N VAL A 208 -9.62 -8.30 -10.07
CA VAL A 208 -10.05 -7.28 -11.03
C VAL A 208 -10.59 -7.94 -12.29
N THR A 209 -11.17 -7.14 -13.18
CA THR A 209 -11.67 -7.59 -14.47
C THR A 209 -10.78 -7.05 -15.57
N LEU A 210 -10.02 -7.92 -16.24
CA LEU A 210 -9.20 -7.55 -17.39
C LEU A 210 -9.76 -8.25 -18.63
N ARG A 211 -10.06 -7.47 -19.68
CA ARG A 211 -10.64 -8.01 -20.93
C ARG A 211 -11.85 -8.92 -20.67
N SER A 212 -12.72 -8.52 -19.74
CA SER A 212 -13.91 -9.26 -19.29
C SER A 212 -13.64 -10.57 -18.55
N GLU A 213 -12.40 -10.84 -18.15
CA GLU A 213 -12.02 -12.00 -17.35
C GLU A 213 -11.59 -11.59 -15.93
N PRO A 214 -12.08 -12.30 -14.89
CA PRO A 214 -11.56 -12.13 -13.54
C PRO A 214 -10.07 -12.50 -13.52
N THR A 215 -9.25 -11.62 -12.97
CA THR A 215 -7.79 -11.78 -12.89
C THR A 215 -7.31 -11.46 -11.47
N LEU A 216 -6.37 -12.25 -10.96
CA LEU A 216 -5.69 -11.95 -9.70
C LEU A 216 -4.37 -11.22 -9.96
N ILE A 217 -4.20 -10.08 -9.30
CA ILE A 217 -2.95 -9.32 -9.29
C ILE A 217 -2.47 -9.22 -7.84
N VAL A 218 -1.17 -9.38 -7.62
CA VAL A 218 -0.58 -9.21 -6.29
C VAL A 218 0.26 -7.95 -6.26
N GLY A 219 0.00 -7.09 -5.28
CA GLY A 219 0.73 -5.85 -5.04
C GLY A 219 1.40 -5.84 -3.67
N SER A 220 2.53 -5.15 -3.59
CA SER A 220 3.15 -4.81 -2.31
C SER A 220 2.38 -3.66 -1.64
N ASP A 221 2.19 -3.76 -0.33
CA ASP A 221 1.59 -2.72 0.51
C ASP A 221 2.65 -1.96 1.31
N ALA A 222 3.91 -1.99 0.86
CA ALA A 222 4.98 -1.20 1.45
C ALA A 222 4.62 0.30 1.47
N LEU A 223 4.67 0.90 2.66
CA LEU A 223 4.50 2.33 2.82
C LEU A 223 5.83 3.04 2.55
N PRO A 224 5.80 4.26 1.98
CA PRO A 224 7.01 5.03 1.79
C PRO A 224 7.66 5.34 3.14
N ALA A 225 9.00 5.34 3.17
CA ALA A 225 9.72 5.79 4.35
C ALA A 225 9.31 7.24 4.67
N TRP A 226 8.93 7.48 5.92
CA TRP A 226 8.56 8.82 6.35
C TRP A 226 9.78 9.75 6.26
N LYS A 227 9.63 10.87 5.55
CA LYS A 227 10.58 11.98 5.51
C LYS A 227 9.87 13.22 6.07
N PRO A 228 10.32 13.77 7.21
CA PRO A 228 9.71 14.94 7.84
C PRO A 228 9.88 16.21 7.02
#